data_AF-C7DI28-F1
#
_entry.id   AF-C7DI28-F1
#
_cell.length_a   1.000
_cell.length_b   1.000
_cell.length_c   1.000
_cell.angle_alpha   90.00
_cell.angle_beta   90.00
_cell.angle_gamma   90.00
#
_symmetry.space_group_name_H-M   'P 1'
#
loop_
_entity.id
_entity.type
_entity.pdbx_description
1 polymer ?
#
loop_
_entity_poly.entity_id
_entity_poly.type
_entity_poly.pdbx_seq_one_letter_code
_entity_poly.pdbx_strand_id
1 'polypeptide(L)'
;MADEINFMDIMALSKITPSTTVEKFGGLVNSSFFDGSNMLGSLKLKGLVDFTSISPGQNAIKITDLGNKLLGDAKAKSTANFDQLDLAILNQMSAGRRGLNDLTASVNLRPLDMAMRLNKMLAQGYISVDFRNGKLDLSLTEKGFMQSKSGKIPEPPQEAKAELQQQAVPQPSATPQVQVQPMQPSTVAQNPAAVVQQQIPQSPPSQAQVPEKSQSSAPSMKPKPANSEESEIKELENMLVKVKKMRSKRVKVMVAILLIVVVVLILKEMGIISL
;
A
#
# COMPACT_ATOMS: atom_id res chain seq x y z
N MET A 1 15.73 -8.97 -4.02
CA MET A 1 14.28 -8.83 -3.73
C MET A 1 13.90 -7.47 -3.14
N ALA A 2 14.82 -6.66 -2.57
CA ALA A 2 14.47 -5.36 -1.96
C ALA A 2 14.18 -4.22 -2.96
N ASP A 3 14.52 -4.39 -4.24
CA ASP A 3 14.39 -3.36 -5.28
C ASP A 3 13.04 -3.38 -6.02
N GLU A 4 12.21 -4.41 -5.79
CA GLU A 4 10.95 -4.53 -6.50
C GLU A 4 9.87 -3.65 -5.87
N ILE A 5 9.12 -2.97 -6.74
CA ILE A 5 7.97 -2.15 -6.37
C ILE A 5 6.84 -3.09 -5.95
N ASN A 6 6.25 -2.81 -4.80
CA ASN A 6 5.16 -3.57 -4.22
C ASN A 6 3.98 -2.66 -3.82
N PHE A 7 2.92 -3.25 -3.26
CA PHE A 7 1.71 -2.52 -2.90
C PHE A 7 1.94 -1.51 -1.76
N MET A 8 2.83 -1.84 -0.82
CA MET A 8 3.23 -0.95 0.27
C MET A 8 3.81 0.37 -0.27
N ASP A 9 4.61 0.28 -1.35
CA ASP A 9 5.22 1.47 -1.95
C ASP A 9 4.17 2.41 -2.56
N ILE A 10 3.19 1.89 -3.30
CA ILE A 10 2.10 2.68 -3.88
C ILE A 10 1.29 3.37 -2.78
N MET A 11 0.95 2.63 -1.72
CA MET A 11 0.20 3.18 -0.60
C MET A 11 0.99 4.25 0.16
N ALA A 12 2.28 4.01 0.42
CA ALA A 12 3.16 4.97 1.06
C ALA A 12 3.30 6.26 0.24
N LEU A 13 3.51 6.13 -1.08
CA LEU A 13 3.56 7.27 -2.00
C LEU A 13 2.26 8.07 -2.01
N SER A 14 1.10 7.41 -1.97
CA SER A 14 -0.21 8.07 -1.97
C SER A 14 -0.47 8.95 -0.73
N LYS A 15 0.28 8.74 0.36
CA LYS A 15 0.19 9.54 1.60
C LYS A 15 1.09 10.78 1.60
N ILE A 16 2.02 10.88 0.65
CA ILE A 16 2.95 12.01 0.56
C ILE A 16 2.23 13.18 -0.10
N THR A 17 2.11 14.27 0.64
CA THR A 17 1.65 15.58 0.16
C THR A 17 2.81 16.56 0.05
N PRO A 18 2.67 17.70 -0.65
CA PRO A 18 3.76 18.69 -0.76
C PRO A 18 4.27 19.25 0.58
N SER A 19 3.44 19.18 1.63
CA SER A 19 3.81 19.61 2.99
C SER A 19 4.40 18.48 3.84
N THR A 20 4.58 17.28 3.28
CA THR A 20 5.08 16.12 4.02
C THR A 20 6.59 16.22 4.20
N THR A 21 7.03 16.04 5.45
CA THR A 21 8.45 15.97 5.81
C THR A 21 8.80 14.60 6.34
N VAL A 22 10.09 14.25 6.31
CA VAL A 22 10.59 12.95 6.80
C VAL A 22 10.17 12.70 8.25
N GLU A 23 10.22 13.74 9.08
CA GLU A 23 9.90 13.68 10.51
C GLU A 23 8.40 13.43 10.78
N LYS A 24 7.53 13.92 9.90
CA LYS A 24 6.07 13.79 10.04
C LYS A 24 5.50 12.56 9.36
N PHE A 25 6.24 11.96 8.43
CA PHE A 25 5.73 10.87 7.60
C PHE A 25 5.26 9.67 8.42
N GLY A 26 6.01 9.28 9.47
CA GLY A 26 5.60 8.17 10.35
C GLY A 26 4.18 8.35 10.91
N GLY A 27 3.86 9.56 11.38
CA GLY A 27 2.52 9.90 11.87
C GLY A 27 1.43 9.83 10.80
N LEU A 28 1.74 10.20 9.55
CA LEU A 28 0.77 10.13 8.44
C LEU A 28 0.38 8.69 8.06
N VAL A 29 1.28 7.74 8.30
CA VAL A 29 1.05 6.31 8.04
C VAL A 29 0.76 5.52 9.32
N ASN A 30 0.35 6.19 10.41
CA ASN A 30 0.05 5.58 11.71
C ASN A 30 1.17 4.63 12.20
N SER A 31 2.40 5.09 12.07
CA SER A 31 3.59 4.30 12.36
C SER A 31 4.61 5.10 13.16
N SER A 32 5.59 4.40 13.74
CA SER A 32 6.71 5.08 14.41
C SER A 32 7.53 5.90 13.41
N PHE A 33 8.24 6.91 13.90
CA PHE A 33 9.21 7.66 13.10
C PHE A 33 10.26 6.73 12.44
N PHE A 34 10.70 5.69 13.16
CA PHE A 34 11.68 4.72 12.68
C PHE A 34 11.14 3.90 11.50
N ASP A 35 9.93 3.37 11.63
CA ASP A 35 9.28 2.59 10.56
C ASP A 35 8.99 3.47 9.34
N GLY A 36 8.50 4.70 9.58
CA GLY A 36 8.29 5.69 8.52
C GLY A 36 9.60 6.01 7.78
N SER A 37 10.69 6.20 8.51
CA SER A 37 12.02 6.43 7.94
C SER A 37 12.54 5.24 7.14
N ASN A 38 12.29 4.00 7.61
CA ASN A 38 12.64 2.78 6.86
C ASN A 38 11.85 2.67 5.56
N MET A 39 10.56 2.96 5.58
CA MET A 39 9.73 3.00 4.38
C MET A 39 10.23 4.05 3.39
N LEU A 40 10.48 5.28 3.86
CA LEU A 40 11.02 6.35 3.02
C LEU A 40 12.40 6.01 2.47
N GLY A 41 13.26 5.38 3.27
CA GLY A 41 14.56 4.86 2.83
C GLY A 41 14.41 3.84 1.70
N SER A 42 13.45 2.91 1.81
CA SER A 42 13.13 1.95 0.74
C SER A 42 12.64 2.65 -0.52
N LEU A 43 11.71 3.61 -0.40
CA LEU A 43 11.22 4.41 -1.53
C LEU A 43 12.34 5.20 -2.22
N LYS A 44 13.28 5.74 -1.43
CA LYS A 44 14.46 6.47 -1.95
C LYS A 44 15.40 5.54 -2.70
N LEU A 45 15.67 4.34 -2.17
CA LEU A 45 16.51 3.33 -2.85
C LEU A 45 15.88 2.86 -4.17
N LYS A 46 14.56 2.75 -4.22
CA LYS A 46 13.79 2.44 -5.44
C LYS A 46 13.68 3.63 -6.41
N GLY A 47 14.20 4.80 -6.05
CA GLY A 47 14.15 6.02 -6.88
C GLY A 47 12.76 6.65 -7.00
N LEU A 48 11.82 6.31 -6.11
CA LEU A 48 10.44 6.80 -6.13
C LEU A 48 10.26 8.15 -5.42
N VAL A 49 11.15 8.46 -4.47
CA VAL A 49 11.19 9.74 -3.76
C VAL A 49 12.61 10.28 -3.68
N ASP A 50 12.71 11.59 -3.46
CA ASP A 50 13.92 12.31 -3.12
C ASP A 50 13.71 13.13 -1.85
N PHE A 51 14.80 13.45 -1.16
CA PHE A 51 14.79 14.31 0.02
C PHE A 51 15.53 15.60 -0.30
N THR A 52 14.89 16.73 -0.03
CA THR A 52 15.60 18.01 -0.08
C THR A 52 16.38 18.17 1.20
N SER A 53 17.71 18.11 1.12
CA SER A 53 18.60 18.44 2.24
C SER A 53 18.70 19.96 2.37
N ILE A 54 17.73 20.57 3.03
CA ILE A 54 17.81 21.99 3.40
C ILE A 54 18.45 22.04 4.78
N SER A 55 19.68 22.54 4.86
CA SER A 55 20.34 22.88 6.12
C SER A 55 20.37 24.41 6.27
N PRO A 56 19.82 25.01 7.34
CA PRO A 56 19.02 24.41 8.42
C PRO A 56 17.53 24.24 8.03
N GLY A 57 16.92 23.07 8.28
CA GLY A 57 15.51 22.85 7.94
C GLY A 57 15.01 21.41 8.09
N GLN A 58 13.69 21.23 7.98
CA GLN A 58 13.06 19.90 7.87
C GLN A 58 13.29 19.34 6.47
N ASN A 59 13.56 18.03 6.38
CA ASN A 59 13.76 17.40 5.08
C ASN A 59 12.39 17.19 4.42
N ALA A 60 12.10 17.97 3.37
CA ALA A 60 10.90 17.77 2.57
C ALA A 60 11.06 16.54 1.66
N ILE A 61 9.95 15.87 1.40
CA ILE A 61 9.89 14.68 0.55
C ILE A 61 9.35 15.09 -0.81
N LYS A 62 10.13 14.84 -1.87
CA LYS A 62 9.71 15.08 -3.25
C LYS A 62 9.46 13.74 -3.93
N ILE A 63 8.28 13.54 -4.51
CA ILE A 63 8.03 12.39 -5.37
C ILE A 63 8.76 12.61 -6.70
N THR A 64 9.56 11.64 -7.15
CA THR A 64 10.30 11.74 -8.42
C THR A 64 9.37 11.55 -9.62
N ASP A 65 9.87 11.78 -10.83
CA ASP A 65 9.10 11.50 -12.05
C ASP A 65 8.72 10.01 -12.14
N LEU A 66 9.61 9.12 -11.69
CA LEU A 66 9.33 7.69 -11.59
C LEU A 66 8.20 7.39 -10.59
N GLY A 67 8.22 8.02 -9.41
CA GLY A 67 7.16 7.87 -8.42
C GLY A 67 5.81 8.40 -8.92
N ASN A 68 5.81 9.56 -9.58
CA ASN A 68 4.59 10.13 -10.17
C ASN A 68 4.06 9.27 -11.31
N LYS A 69 4.95 8.73 -12.16
CA LYS A 69 4.57 7.77 -13.21
C LYS A 69 3.93 6.53 -12.60
N LEU A 70 4.51 5.96 -11.54
CA LEU A 70 3.96 4.79 -10.86
C LEU A 70 2.54 5.06 -10.31
N LEU A 71 2.34 6.21 -9.66
CA LEU A 71 1.02 6.63 -9.19
C LEU A 71 0.03 6.84 -10.34
N GLY A 72 0.49 7.42 -11.44
CA GLY A 72 -0.28 7.60 -12.67
C GLY A 72 -0.72 6.26 -13.27
N ASP A 73 0.21 5.33 -13.44
CA ASP A 73 -0.05 3.98 -13.95
C ASP A 73 -1.02 3.21 -13.03
N ALA A 74 -0.85 3.33 -11.71
CA ALA A 74 -1.74 2.72 -10.72
C ALA A 74 -3.17 3.29 -10.79
N LYS A 75 -3.31 4.61 -10.96
CA LYS A 75 -4.59 5.29 -11.13
C LYS A 75 -5.24 4.97 -12.48
N ALA A 76 -4.47 4.86 -13.55
CA ALA A 76 -4.98 4.45 -14.86
C ALA A 76 -5.50 3.00 -14.83
N LYS A 77 -4.80 2.11 -14.12
CA LYS A 77 -5.23 0.72 -13.95
C LYS A 77 -6.41 0.56 -12.98
N SER A 78 -6.63 1.50 -12.06
CA SER A 78 -7.71 1.37 -11.09
C SER A 78 -9.11 1.48 -11.69
N THR A 79 -9.23 2.10 -12.87
CA THR A 79 -10.48 2.20 -13.63
C THR A 79 -10.67 1.05 -14.63
N ALA A 80 -9.69 0.16 -14.77
CA ALA A 80 -9.81 -1.00 -15.65
C ALA A 80 -10.86 -1.99 -15.13
N ASN A 81 -11.46 -2.76 -16.03
CA ASN A 81 -12.46 -3.76 -15.69
C ASN A 81 -11.90 -4.80 -14.70
N PHE A 82 -12.80 -5.30 -13.86
CA PHE A 82 -12.53 -6.42 -12.97
C PHE A 82 -12.35 -7.69 -13.80
N ASP A 83 -11.31 -8.47 -13.52
CA ASP A 83 -10.96 -9.65 -14.30
C ASP A 83 -10.87 -10.92 -13.45
N GLN A 84 -10.56 -12.05 -14.10
CA GLN A 84 -10.47 -13.34 -13.45
C GLN A 84 -9.33 -13.43 -12.42
N LEU A 85 -8.25 -12.67 -12.63
CA LEU A 85 -7.10 -12.68 -11.73
C LEU A 85 -7.39 -11.85 -10.48
N ASP A 86 -8.16 -10.77 -10.60
CA ASP A 86 -8.69 -10.07 -9.41
C ASP A 86 -9.61 -10.98 -8.61
N LEU A 87 -10.49 -11.73 -9.28
CA LEU A 87 -11.35 -12.72 -8.63
C LEU A 87 -10.52 -13.78 -7.88
N ALA A 88 -9.44 -14.27 -8.50
CA ALA A 88 -8.53 -15.22 -7.86
C ALA A 88 -7.88 -14.62 -6.61
N ILE A 89 -7.46 -13.36 -6.64
CA ILE A 89 -6.91 -12.67 -5.47
C ILE A 89 -7.96 -12.52 -4.37
N LEU A 90 -9.19 -12.09 -4.70
CA LEU A 90 -10.28 -12.01 -3.71
C LEU A 90 -10.58 -13.38 -3.09
N ASN A 91 -10.56 -14.45 -3.88
CA ASN A 91 -10.76 -15.80 -3.38
C ASN A 91 -9.68 -16.22 -2.38
N GLN A 92 -8.40 -15.92 -2.67
CA GLN A 92 -7.31 -16.16 -1.71
C GLN A 92 -7.47 -15.35 -0.43
N MET A 93 -7.89 -14.09 -0.53
CA MET A 93 -8.20 -13.25 0.64
C MET A 93 -9.36 -13.80 1.45
N SER A 94 -10.41 -14.31 0.79
CA SER A 94 -11.57 -14.94 1.44
C SER A 94 -11.21 -16.23 2.17
N ALA A 95 -10.18 -16.94 1.70
CA ALA A 95 -9.60 -18.12 2.35
C ALA A 95 -8.70 -17.77 3.54
N GLY A 96 -8.62 -16.50 3.94
CA GLY A 96 -7.87 -16.03 5.11
C GLY A 96 -6.47 -15.50 4.82
N ARG A 97 -5.99 -15.50 3.56
CA ARG A 97 -4.68 -14.95 3.21
C ARG A 97 -4.75 -13.43 3.10
N ARG A 98 -4.36 -12.72 4.15
CA ARG A 98 -4.44 -11.25 4.22
C ARG A 98 -3.09 -10.55 4.10
N GLY A 99 -1.98 -11.28 4.29
CA GLY A 99 -0.64 -10.73 4.13
C GLY A 99 -0.28 -10.53 2.66
N LEU A 100 0.37 -9.41 2.32
CA LEU A 100 0.86 -9.15 0.97
C LEU A 100 1.83 -10.25 0.48
N ASN A 101 2.72 -10.72 1.36
CA ASN A 101 3.67 -11.79 1.03
C ASN A 101 2.95 -13.11 0.75
N ASP A 102 1.96 -13.45 1.59
CA ASP A 102 1.18 -14.68 1.42
C ASP A 102 0.38 -14.63 0.12
N LEU A 103 -0.29 -13.52 -0.17
CA LEU A 103 -1.04 -13.33 -1.41
C LEU A 103 -0.14 -13.45 -2.64
N THR A 104 1.03 -12.83 -2.61
CA THR A 104 2.00 -12.88 -3.72
C THR A 104 2.45 -14.32 -3.97
N ALA A 105 2.76 -15.07 -2.90
CA ALA A 105 3.14 -16.48 -3.00
C ALA A 105 2.00 -17.39 -3.48
N SER A 106 0.75 -17.03 -3.19
CA SER A 106 -0.42 -17.85 -3.53
C SER A 106 -0.79 -17.78 -5.00
N VAL A 107 -0.73 -16.59 -5.58
CA VAL A 107 -1.19 -16.31 -6.94
C VAL A 107 -0.03 -16.35 -7.95
N ASN A 108 1.21 -16.48 -7.47
CA ASN A 108 2.43 -16.52 -8.28
C ASN A 108 2.53 -15.35 -9.26
N LEU A 109 2.30 -14.14 -8.75
CA LEU A 109 2.40 -12.89 -9.51
C LEU A 109 3.66 -12.12 -9.13
N ARG A 110 4.17 -11.33 -10.08
CA ARG A 110 5.21 -10.35 -9.78
C ARG A 110 4.67 -9.29 -8.81
N PRO A 111 5.47 -8.78 -7.86
CA PRO A 111 5.03 -7.80 -6.87
C PRO A 111 4.40 -6.53 -7.46
N LEU A 112 4.93 -6.04 -8.57
CA LEU A 112 4.37 -4.87 -9.26
C LEU A 112 2.96 -5.16 -9.82
N ASP A 113 2.77 -6.32 -10.44
CA ASP A 113 1.48 -6.70 -11.01
C ASP A 113 0.43 -6.92 -9.89
N MET A 114 0.85 -7.54 -8.78
CA MET A 114 0.03 -7.67 -7.58
C MET A 114 -0.33 -6.29 -7.00
N ALA A 115 0.63 -5.37 -6.91
CA ALA A 115 0.42 -4.02 -6.40
C ALA A 115 -0.62 -3.24 -7.21
N MET A 116 -0.53 -3.31 -8.54
CA MET A 116 -1.47 -2.67 -9.44
C MET A 116 -2.89 -3.22 -9.30
N ARG A 117 -3.03 -4.54 -9.11
CA ARG A 117 -4.33 -5.20 -8.92
C ARG A 117 -4.95 -4.90 -7.56
N LEU A 118 -4.15 -4.93 -6.50
CA LEU A 118 -4.61 -4.50 -5.17
C LEU A 118 -5.04 -3.03 -5.18
N ASN A 119 -4.30 -2.15 -5.87
CA ASN A 119 -4.71 -0.75 -6.03
C ASN A 119 -6.04 -0.62 -6.78
N LYS A 120 -6.24 -1.41 -7.84
CA LYS A 120 -7.52 -1.48 -8.56
C LYS A 120 -8.66 -1.92 -7.64
N MET A 121 -8.49 -3.03 -6.93
CA MET A 121 -9.52 -3.55 -6.02
C MET A 121 -9.81 -2.59 -4.86
N LEU A 122 -8.81 -1.87 -4.38
CA LEU A 122 -8.98 -0.83 -3.36
C LEU A 122 -9.85 0.32 -3.90
N ALA A 123 -9.49 0.86 -5.07
CA ALA A 123 -10.24 1.96 -5.69
C ALA A 123 -11.69 1.57 -6.04
N GLN A 124 -11.93 0.32 -6.42
CA GLN A 124 -13.25 -0.21 -6.73
C GLN A 124 -14.04 -0.65 -5.48
N GLY A 125 -13.46 -0.50 -4.29
CA GLY A 125 -14.12 -0.78 -3.01
C GLY A 125 -14.31 -2.26 -2.69
N TYR A 126 -13.53 -3.17 -3.29
CA TYR A 126 -13.55 -4.60 -2.96
C TYR A 126 -12.67 -4.95 -1.75
N ILE A 127 -11.63 -4.15 -1.50
CA ILE A 127 -10.74 -4.32 -0.35
C ILE A 127 -10.60 -3.02 0.43
N SER A 128 -10.33 -3.14 1.72
CA SER A 128 -9.90 -2.07 2.61
C SER A 128 -8.46 -2.30 3.04
N VAL A 129 -7.75 -1.20 3.31
CA VAL A 129 -6.35 -1.21 3.72
C VAL A 129 -6.22 -0.44 5.02
N ASP A 130 -5.60 -1.06 6.02
CA ASP A 130 -5.17 -0.38 7.25
C ASP A 130 -3.63 -0.36 7.32
N PHE A 131 -3.09 0.78 7.72
CA PHE A 131 -1.66 0.93 7.98
C PHE A 131 -1.46 0.99 9.50
N ARG A 132 -0.71 0.03 10.03
CA ARG A 132 -0.41 -0.04 11.46
C ARG A 132 1.00 -0.56 11.69
N ASN A 133 1.80 0.18 12.45
CA ASN A 133 3.15 -0.22 12.85
C ASN A 133 4.04 -0.67 11.67
N GLY A 134 4.02 0.11 10.58
CA GLY A 134 4.82 -0.18 9.38
C GLY A 134 4.39 -1.42 8.61
N LYS A 135 3.23 -2.00 8.94
CA LYS A 135 2.63 -3.13 8.23
C LYS A 135 1.31 -2.71 7.60
N LEU A 136 1.02 -3.34 6.48
CA LEU A 136 -0.20 -3.15 5.71
C LEU A 136 -1.10 -4.37 5.95
N ASP A 137 -2.28 -4.12 6.50
CA ASP A 137 -3.33 -5.12 6.68
C ASP A 137 -4.38 -4.97 5.58
N LEU A 138 -4.69 -6.08 4.92
CA LEU A 138 -5.66 -6.15 3.83
C LEU A 138 -6.91 -6.87 4.32
N SER A 139 -8.05 -6.22 4.19
CA SER A 139 -9.34 -6.82 4.53
C SER A 139 -10.30 -6.75 3.35
N LEU A 140 -11.19 -7.75 3.24
CA LEU A 140 -12.28 -7.71 2.28
C LEU A 140 -13.36 -6.76 2.79
N THR A 141 -13.91 -5.93 1.90
CA THR A 141 -15.16 -5.23 2.16
C THR A 141 -16.33 -6.18 1.99
N GLU A 142 -17.54 -5.75 2.38
CA GLU A 142 -18.76 -6.51 2.08
C GLU A 142 -18.90 -6.80 0.57
N LYS A 143 -18.62 -5.79 -0.27
CA LYS A 143 -18.59 -5.94 -1.74
C LYS A 143 -17.56 -6.98 -2.19
N GLY A 144 -16.35 -6.94 -1.64
CA GLY A 144 -15.29 -7.93 -1.89
C GLY A 144 -15.70 -9.35 -1.55
N PHE A 145 -16.28 -9.53 -0.37
CA PHE A 145 -16.71 -10.83 0.13
C PHE A 145 -17.88 -11.42 -0.66
N MET A 146 -18.85 -10.60 -1.04
CA MET A 146 -19.95 -11.05 -1.89
C MET A 146 -19.45 -11.43 -3.28
N GLN A 147 -18.50 -10.66 -3.84
CA GLN A 147 -17.90 -10.98 -5.13
C GLN A 147 -17.15 -12.31 -5.10
N SER A 148 -16.33 -12.56 -4.07
CA SER A 148 -15.58 -13.83 -3.95
C SER A 148 -16.52 -15.03 -3.84
N LYS A 149 -17.65 -14.89 -3.15
CA LYS A 149 -18.66 -15.95 -3.05
C LYS A 149 -19.43 -16.19 -4.34
N SER A 150 -19.70 -15.13 -5.10
CA SER A 150 -20.47 -15.23 -6.35
C SER A 150 -19.74 -16.06 -7.41
N GLY A 151 -18.40 -16.08 -7.38
CA GLY A 151 -17.56 -16.76 -8.36
C GLY A 151 -17.69 -16.22 -9.79
N LYS A 152 -18.46 -15.14 -9.99
CA LYS A 152 -18.69 -14.51 -11.28
C LYS A 152 -17.79 -13.29 -11.41
N ILE A 153 -17.42 -12.95 -12.64
CA ILE A 153 -16.78 -11.66 -12.93
C ILE A 153 -17.92 -10.63 -13.00
N PRO A 154 -17.83 -9.49 -12.28
CA PRO A 154 -18.84 -8.46 -12.39
C PRO A 154 -18.88 -7.96 -13.83
N GLU A 155 -20.04 -8.02 -14.47
CA GLU A 155 -20.21 -7.39 -15.77
C GLU A 155 -20.00 -5.88 -15.63
N PRO A 156 -19.30 -5.23 -16.59
CA PRO A 156 -19.16 -3.79 -16.56
C PRO A 156 -20.56 -3.15 -16.54
N PRO A 157 -20.80 -2.11 -15.73
CA PRO A 157 -22.08 -1.41 -15.73
C PRO A 157 -22.42 -0.99 -17.16
N GLN A 158 -23.50 -1.54 -17.71
CA GLN A 158 -24.08 -1.07 -18.97
C GLN A 158 -24.79 0.26 -18.71
N GLU A 159 -24.02 1.33 -18.52
CA GLU A 159 -24.57 2.69 -18.55
C GLU A 159 -24.44 3.27 -19.96
N ALA A 160 -25.60 3.64 -20.52
CA ALA A 160 -25.83 4.51 -21.68
C ALA A 160 -25.32 4.05 -23.06
N LYS A 161 -26.08 3.15 -23.70
CA LYS A 161 -26.14 3.07 -25.17
C LYS A 161 -27.57 2.93 -25.70
N ALA A 162 -28.53 3.52 -25.00
CA ALA A 162 -29.94 3.51 -25.34
C ALA A 162 -30.51 4.93 -25.44
N GLU A 163 -29.91 5.80 -26.27
CA GLU A 163 -30.49 7.12 -26.55
C GLU A 163 -30.01 7.72 -27.90
N LEU A 164 -29.88 6.90 -28.95
CA LEU A 164 -29.71 7.41 -30.32
C LEU A 164 -30.40 6.48 -31.34
N GLN A 165 -31.69 6.22 -31.14
CA GLN A 165 -32.53 5.63 -32.19
C GLN A 165 -34.01 5.90 -31.94
N GLN A 166 -34.40 7.17 -31.95
CA GLN A 166 -35.79 7.57 -32.17
C GLN A 166 -35.83 9.03 -32.66
N GLN A 167 -35.53 9.21 -33.94
CA GLN A 167 -35.87 10.44 -34.66
C GLN A 167 -36.47 10.06 -36.00
N ALA A 168 -37.81 9.95 -36.03
CA ALA A 168 -38.61 9.97 -37.24
C ALA A 168 -40.10 10.33 -36.92
N VAL A 169 -40.44 11.60 -37.15
CA VAL A 169 -41.70 12.17 -37.73
C VAL A 169 -43.05 12.17 -36.93
N PRO A 170 -44.07 13.02 -37.24
CA PRO A 170 -44.67 13.99 -36.29
C PRO A 170 -46.23 14.03 -36.16
N GLN A 171 -46.72 14.70 -35.07
CA GLN A 171 -48.03 15.40 -34.87
C GLN A 171 -49.39 14.63 -35.03
N PRO A 172 -50.55 15.21 -34.62
CA PRO A 172 -50.93 16.07 -33.47
C PRO A 172 -52.20 15.56 -32.73
N SER A 173 -52.54 16.11 -31.55
CA SER A 173 -53.90 16.59 -31.17
C SER A 173 -53.96 17.12 -29.73
N ALA A 174 -54.35 18.40 -29.60
CA ALA A 174 -54.89 19.05 -28.40
C ALA A 174 -56.32 18.54 -28.14
N THR A 175 -57.00 18.59 -26.98
CA THR A 175 -57.30 19.66 -25.97
C THR A 175 -58.24 18.99 -24.91
N PRO A 176 -58.88 19.65 -23.92
CA PRO A 176 -58.45 20.46 -22.76
C PRO A 176 -59.01 19.98 -21.37
N GLN A 177 -58.48 20.59 -20.28
CA GLN A 177 -59.03 20.99 -18.94
C GLN A 177 -60.34 20.34 -18.40
N VAL A 178 -60.52 20.07 -17.08
CA VAL A 178 -60.84 20.97 -15.93
C VAL A 178 -60.65 20.12 -14.63
N GLN A 179 -60.19 20.57 -13.45
CA GLN A 179 -60.98 21.25 -12.39
C GLN A 179 -60.18 21.35 -11.05
N VAL A 180 -60.72 22.10 -10.10
CA VAL A 180 -60.09 22.99 -9.13
C VAL A 180 -60.26 22.48 -7.67
N GLN A 181 -59.22 22.65 -6.81
CA GLN A 181 -59.22 22.97 -5.34
C GLN A 181 -60.03 22.11 -4.34
N PRO A 182 -59.95 22.30 -2.98
CA PRO A 182 -58.99 23.03 -2.12
C PRO A 182 -58.54 22.28 -0.82
N MET A 183 -57.56 22.89 -0.13
CA MET A 183 -57.31 22.97 1.34
C MET A 183 -57.39 21.73 2.27
N GLN A 184 -56.31 21.53 3.05
CA GLN A 184 -56.41 21.47 4.52
C GLN A 184 -55.07 21.75 5.23
N PRO A 185 -55.07 22.47 6.38
CA PRO A 185 -53.87 22.82 7.15
C PRO A 185 -53.72 22.06 8.49
N SER A 186 -52.53 22.20 9.09
CA SER A 186 -52.20 22.15 10.53
C SER A 186 -52.10 20.78 11.23
N THR A 187 -50.95 20.51 11.88
CA THR A 187 -50.71 20.50 13.35
C THR A 187 -49.29 19.97 13.65
N VAL A 188 -48.36 20.73 14.24
CA VAL A 188 -48.07 21.04 15.67
C VAL A 188 -47.45 19.88 16.50
N ALA A 189 -46.41 20.27 17.28
CA ALA A 189 -45.79 19.65 18.49
C ALA A 189 -44.70 18.57 18.26
N GLN A 190 -43.42 18.81 18.59
CA GLN A 190 -42.75 19.01 19.89
C GLN A 190 -42.55 17.73 20.74
N ASN A 191 -41.29 17.60 21.20
CA ASN A 191 -40.77 16.89 22.39
C ASN A 191 -40.49 15.37 22.31
N PRO A 192 -39.63 14.82 23.23
CA PRO A 192 -38.34 15.32 23.71
C PRO A 192 -37.28 14.19 23.85
N ALA A 193 -36.11 14.58 24.37
CA ALA A 193 -34.96 13.75 24.73
C ALA A 193 -35.24 12.53 25.63
N ALA A 194 -34.47 11.46 25.41
CA ALA A 194 -34.12 10.41 26.37
C ALA A 194 -32.73 9.87 25.94
N VAL A 195 -31.61 10.32 26.54
CA VAL A 195 -30.97 9.77 27.77
C VAL A 195 -31.09 8.25 27.86
N VAL A 196 -30.09 7.54 27.35
CA VAL A 196 -29.86 6.12 27.65
C VAL A 196 -28.56 6.01 28.45
N GLN A 197 -28.72 5.74 29.75
CA GLN A 197 -27.67 5.29 30.64
C GLN A 197 -27.33 3.83 30.29
N GLN A 198 -26.05 3.53 30.04
CA GLN A 198 -25.56 2.16 29.97
C GLN A 198 -24.81 1.84 31.27
N GLN A 199 -25.41 0.95 32.06
CA GLN A 199 -24.84 0.31 33.23
C GLN A 199 -23.66 -0.58 32.82
N ILE A 200 -22.55 -0.43 33.53
CA ILE A 200 -21.36 -1.28 33.44
C ILE A 200 -21.45 -2.30 34.58
N PRO A 201 -21.56 -3.62 34.31
CA PRO A 201 -21.41 -4.61 35.36
C PRO A 201 -19.93 -4.76 35.74
N GLN A 202 -19.59 -4.33 36.95
CA GLN A 202 -18.31 -4.66 37.61
C GLN A 202 -18.27 -6.16 37.93
N SER A 203 -17.20 -6.83 37.51
CA SER A 203 -16.87 -8.19 37.98
C SER A 203 -15.78 -8.08 39.07
N PRO A 204 -15.91 -8.77 40.22
CA PRO A 204 -14.93 -8.71 41.29
C PRO A 204 -13.67 -9.54 40.99
N PRO A 205 -12.50 -9.17 41.57
CA PRO A 205 -11.26 -9.95 41.47
C PRO A 205 -11.27 -11.07 42.52
N SER A 206 -11.01 -12.30 42.09
CA SER A 206 -10.76 -13.43 43.00
C SER A 206 -9.26 -13.70 43.07
N GLN A 207 -8.70 -13.54 44.27
CA GLN A 207 -7.33 -13.92 44.64
C GLN A 207 -7.26 -15.40 45.09
N ALA A 208 -6.03 -15.93 45.00
CA ALA A 208 -5.45 -17.06 45.77
C ALA A 208 -5.95 -18.49 45.42
N GLN A 209 -5.17 -19.58 45.45
CA GLN A 209 -3.76 -19.91 45.70
C GLN A 209 -3.60 -21.43 45.44
N VAL A 210 -2.55 -21.86 44.70
CA VAL A 210 -1.70 -23.10 44.75
C VAL A 210 -2.31 -24.52 45.03
N PRO A 211 -1.54 -25.64 44.98
CA PRO A 211 -0.68 -26.27 43.95
C PRO A 211 -1.23 -27.65 43.48
N GLU A 212 -0.84 -28.13 42.30
CA GLU A 212 -0.84 -29.60 42.07
C GLU A 212 0.36 -30.07 41.26
N LYS A 213 1.06 -31.05 41.85
CA LYS A 213 2.15 -31.83 41.26
C LYS A 213 1.67 -32.50 39.99
N SER A 214 2.48 -32.46 38.94
CA SER A 214 2.44 -33.48 37.90
C SER A 214 3.85 -33.72 37.39
N GLN A 215 4.31 -34.95 37.64
CA GLN A 215 5.50 -35.54 37.04
C GLN A 215 5.41 -35.43 35.52
N SER A 216 6.48 -34.93 34.88
CA SER A 216 6.75 -35.28 33.49
C SER A 216 8.25 -35.48 33.33
N SER A 217 8.56 -36.71 32.95
CA SER A 217 9.86 -37.28 32.60
C SER A 217 10.65 -36.41 31.62
N ALA A 218 11.91 -36.18 31.98
CA ALA A 218 12.93 -35.53 31.16
C ALA A 218 13.37 -36.42 29.99
N PRO A 219 13.49 -35.88 28.75
CA PRO A 219 14.45 -36.35 27.78
C PRO A 219 15.79 -35.65 28.05
N SER A 220 16.81 -36.47 28.31
CA SER A 220 18.21 -36.07 28.47
C SER A 220 18.70 -35.35 27.19
N MET A 221 18.81 -34.02 27.23
CA MET A 221 19.52 -33.25 26.21
C MET A 221 20.99 -33.15 26.58
N LYS A 222 21.83 -33.69 25.69
CA LYS A 222 23.27 -33.46 25.65
C LYS A 222 23.56 -31.95 25.63
N PRO A 223 24.49 -31.44 26.45
CA PRO A 223 24.93 -30.06 26.36
C PRO A 223 25.64 -29.83 25.01
N LYS A 224 25.13 -28.87 24.24
CA LYS A 224 25.77 -28.35 23.02
C LYS A 224 26.98 -27.50 23.45
N PRO A 225 28.20 -27.74 22.92
CA PRO A 225 29.40 -27.04 23.35
C PRO A 225 29.39 -25.56 22.88
N ALA A 226 29.77 -24.66 23.80
CA ALA A 226 29.74 -23.21 23.69
C ALA A 226 30.82 -22.58 22.77
N ASN A 227 31.38 -23.33 21.81
CA ASN A 227 32.50 -22.88 20.97
C ASN A 227 32.12 -22.51 19.53
N SER A 228 30.84 -22.48 19.18
CA SER A 228 30.40 -22.23 17.78
C SER A 228 30.13 -20.74 17.48
N GLU A 229 29.78 -19.93 18.49
CA GLU A 229 29.36 -18.54 18.26
C GLU A 229 30.53 -17.60 17.93
N GLU A 230 31.72 -17.85 18.48
CA GLU A 230 32.89 -17.00 18.20
C GLU A 230 33.44 -17.20 16.78
N SER A 231 33.18 -18.36 16.17
CA SER A 231 33.58 -18.65 14.79
C SER A 231 32.69 -17.96 13.76
N GLU A 232 31.38 -17.87 14.03
CA GLU A 232 30.40 -17.22 13.14
C GLU A 232 30.56 -15.68 13.15
N ILE A 233 30.90 -15.10 14.31
CA ILE A 233 31.12 -13.65 14.42
C ILE A 233 32.39 -13.22 13.66
N LYS A 234 33.48 -14.00 13.72
CA LYS A 234 34.71 -13.73 12.94
C LYS A 234 34.50 -13.88 11.43
N GLU A 235 33.61 -14.77 11.00
CA GLU A 235 33.28 -14.94 9.58
C GLU A 235 32.45 -13.77 9.04
N LEU A 236 31.50 -13.26 9.84
CA LEU A 236 30.70 -12.08 9.50
C LEU A 236 31.53 -10.78 9.40
N GLU A 237 32.49 -10.57 10.31
CA GLU A 237 33.41 -9.42 10.23
C GLU A 237 34.27 -9.47 8.96
N ASN A 238 34.78 -10.65 8.60
CA ASN A 238 35.56 -10.83 7.37
C ASN A 238 34.74 -10.58 6.10
N MET A 239 33.45 -10.95 6.09
CA MET A 239 32.54 -10.61 4.97
C MET A 239 32.31 -9.10 4.86
N LEU A 240 32.09 -8.40 5.98
CA LEU A 240 31.87 -6.95 5.98
C LEU A 240 33.09 -6.18 5.46
N VAL A 241 34.30 -6.58 5.84
CA VAL A 241 35.56 -5.99 5.33
C VAL A 241 35.71 -6.25 3.83
N LYS A 242 35.39 -7.46 3.35
CA LYS A 242 35.44 -7.82 1.92
C LYS A 242 34.44 -7.01 1.08
N VAL A 243 33.23 -6.78 1.58
CA VAL A 243 32.20 -5.95 0.91
C VAL A 243 32.61 -4.49 0.85
N LYS A 244 33.17 -3.92 1.93
CA LYS A 244 33.71 -2.55 1.94
C LYS A 244 34.84 -2.38 0.92
N LYS A 245 35.76 -3.35 0.84
CA LYS A 245 36.89 -3.34 -0.11
C LYS A 245 36.43 -3.43 -1.57
N MET A 246 35.38 -4.22 -1.86
CA MET A 246 34.80 -4.30 -3.21
C MET A 246 34.06 -3.02 -3.63
N ARG A 247 33.30 -2.40 -2.72
CA ARG A 247 32.62 -1.11 -3.01
C ARG A 247 33.63 0.00 -3.31
N SER A 248 34.72 0.10 -2.55
CA SER A 248 35.75 1.12 -2.78
C SER A 248 36.42 0.99 -4.15
N LYS A 249 36.71 -0.24 -4.61
CA LYS A 249 37.29 -0.46 -5.95
C LYS A 249 36.34 -0.03 -7.07
N ARG A 250 35.04 -0.38 -6.97
CA ARG A 250 34.04 0.01 -8.00
C ARG A 250 33.85 1.52 -8.09
N VAL A 251 33.84 2.21 -6.95
CA VAL A 251 33.74 3.68 -6.91
C VAL A 251 34.97 4.33 -7.58
N LYS A 252 36.18 3.84 -7.30
CA LYS A 252 37.41 4.37 -7.94
C LYS A 252 37.41 4.17 -9.46
N VAL A 253 36.94 3.03 -9.95
CA VAL A 253 36.82 2.76 -11.40
C VAL A 253 35.79 3.68 -12.06
N MET A 254 34.63 3.88 -11.43
CA MET A 254 33.61 4.81 -11.95
C MET A 254 34.11 6.25 -12.03
N VAL A 255 34.82 6.72 -11.00
CA VAL A 255 35.41 8.08 -11.00
C VAL A 255 36.48 8.21 -12.09
N ALA A 256 37.31 7.20 -12.30
CA ALA A 256 38.31 7.21 -13.37
C ALA A 256 37.68 7.26 -14.77
N ILE A 257 36.62 6.47 -15.01
CA ILE A 257 35.89 6.49 -16.29
C ILE A 257 35.25 7.86 -16.52
N LEU A 258 34.64 8.44 -15.49
CA LEU A 258 34.01 9.75 -15.59
C LEU A 258 35.02 10.86 -15.92
N LEU A 259 36.21 10.83 -15.31
CA LEU A 259 37.30 11.75 -15.65
C LEU A 259 37.77 11.59 -17.09
N ILE A 260 37.90 10.35 -17.58
CA ILE A 260 38.28 10.11 -18.99
C ILE A 260 37.23 10.68 -19.94
N VAL A 261 35.94 10.48 -19.67
CA VAL A 261 34.85 11.02 -20.49
C VAL A 261 34.88 12.55 -20.52
N VAL A 262 35.10 13.19 -19.37
CA VAL A 262 35.22 14.65 -19.29
C VAL A 262 36.41 15.16 -20.10
N VAL A 263 37.57 14.51 -20.00
CA VAL A 263 38.76 14.90 -20.78
C VAL A 263 38.50 14.73 -22.29
N VAL A 264 37.86 13.65 -22.72
CA VAL A 264 37.52 13.44 -24.14
C VAL A 264 36.56 14.52 -24.66
N LEU A 265 35.58 14.94 -23.84
CA LEU A 265 34.67 16.02 -24.21
C LEU A 265 35.39 17.36 -24.38
N ILE A 266 36.31 17.69 -23.46
CA ILE A 266 37.12 18.91 -23.56
C ILE A 266 38.00 18.88 -24.80
N LEU A 267 38.68 17.75 -25.07
CA LEU A 267 39.52 17.61 -26.26
C LEU A 267 38.71 17.69 -27.57
N LYS A 268 37.45 17.25 -27.54
CA LYS A 268 36.52 17.41 -28.67
C LYS A 268 36.12 18.87 -28.89
N GLU A 269 35.79 19.61 -27.84
CA GLU A 269 35.48 21.05 -27.96
C GLU A 269 36.69 21.87 -28.44
N MET A 270 37.90 21.47 -28.05
CA MET A 270 39.14 22.08 -28.53
C MET A 270 39.51 21.68 -29.97
N GLY A 271 38.72 20.83 -30.64
CA GLY A 271 38.98 20.39 -32.01
C GLY A 271 40.21 19.49 -32.17
N ILE A 272 40.75 18.96 -31.06
CA ILE A 272 41.95 18.12 -31.06
C ILE A 272 41.62 16.69 -31.50
N ILE A 273 40.40 16.22 -31.21
CA ILE A 273 39.91 14.89 -31.59
C ILE A 273 38.70 15.06 -32.50
N SER A 274 38.84 14.67 -33.77
CA SER A 274 37.73 14.50 -34.71
C SER A 274 37.30 13.03 -34.65
N LEU A 275 36.25 12.74 -33.88
CA LEU A 275 35.62 11.42 -33.82
C LEU A 275 34.44 11.35 -34.78
#